data_AF-A0AA38KVI3-F1
#
_entry.id   AF-A0AA38KVI3-F1
#
_cell.length_a   1.000
_cell.length_b   1.000
_cell.length_c   1.000
_cell.angle_alpha   90.00
_cell.angle_beta   90.00
_cell.angle_gamma   90.00
#
_symmetry.space_group_name_H-M   'P 1'
#
loop_
_entity.id
_entity.type
_entity.pdbx_description
1 polymer ?
#
loop_
_entity_poly.entity_id
_entity_poly.type
_entity_poly.pdbx_seq_one_letter_code
_entity_poly.pdbx_strand_id
1 'polypeptide(L)' 'VVAGSERFSLLDGYSGYNQIMVKEDDQFKMISPLSGAPMPTGRCPFGLSNVGATFQR' A
#
# COMPACT_ATOMS: atom_id res chain seq x y z
N VAL A 1 -5.44 2.05 19.85
CA VAL A 1 -6.60 2.30 20.73
C VAL A 1 -6.16 3.31 21.78
N VAL A 2 -6.90 4.40 21.95
CA VAL A 2 -6.57 5.43 22.95
C VAL A 2 -7.29 5.07 24.25
N ALA A 3 -6.53 4.83 25.32
CA ALA A 3 -7.11 4.60 26.64
C ALA A 3 -7.79 5.88 27.13
N GLY A 4 -9.09 5.81 27.45
CA GLY A 4 -9.88 6.94 27.97
C GLY A 4 -10.77 7.67 26.95
N SER A 5 -10.85 7.22 25.70
CA SER A 5 -11.78 7.81 24.72
C SER A 5 -13.18 7.20 24.80
N GLU A 6 -14.22 8.04 24.84
CA GLU A 6 -15.63 7.60 24.80
C GLU A 6 -15.99 6.96 23.44
N ARG A 7 -15.39 7.47 22.36
CA ARG A 7 -15.58 6.96 20.99
C ARG A 7 -14.26 7.08 20.21
N PHE A 8 -14.01 6.11 19.34
CA PHE A 8 -12.96 6.19 18.33
C PHE A 8 -13.51 5.66 17.00
N SER A 9 -13.02 6.22 15.90
CA SER A 9 -13.37 5.79 14.55
C SER A 9 -12.08 5.45 13.81
N LEU A 10 -12.06 4.30 13.13
CA LEU A 10 -10.99 3.91 12.23
C LEU A 10 -11.43 4.26 10.82
N LEU A 11 -10.61 5.00 10.09
CA LEU A 11 -10.80 5.23 8.67
C LEU A 11 -10.11 4.11 7.91
N ASP A 12 -10.80 3.56 6.92
CA ASP A 12 -10.20 2.59 6.01
C ASP A 12 -9.29 3.31 5.01
N GLY A 13 -7.99 3.10 5.14
CA GLY A 13 -6.96 3.61 4.25
C GLY A 13 -6.74 2.74 3.00
N TYR A 14 -7.61 1.75 2.72
CA TYR A 14 -7.43 0.80 1.62
C TYR A 14 -7.24 1.46 0.25
N SER A 15 -7.96 2.53 -0.06
CA SER A 15 -7.78 3.26 -1.34
C SER A 15 -6.42 3.94 -1.46
N GLY A 16 -5.72 4.13 -0.34
CA GLY A 16 -4.38 4.70 -0.28
C GLY A 16 -3.41 3.92 -1.15
N TYR A 17 -3.38 2.59 -1.11
CA TYR A 17 -2.39 1.73 -1.81
C TYR A 17 -2.22 2.10 -3.29
N ASN A 18 -3.32 2.43 -3.96
CA ASN A 18 -3.33 2.83 -5.36
C ASN A 18 -2.90 4.30 -5.59
N GLN A 19 -2.48 5.05 -4.60
CA GLN A 19 -2.06 6.45 -4.72
C GLN A 19 -0.54 6.59 -4.62
N ILE A 20 0.16 5.58 -4.11
CA ILE A 20 1.62 5.57 -4.00
C ILE A 20 2.25 4.90 -5.21
N MET A 21 3.15 5.63 -5.88
CA MET A 21 4.02 5.06 -6.91
C MET A 21 5.19 4.31 -6.28
N VAL A 22 5.51 3.18 -6.90
CA VAL A 22 6.65 2.34 -6.55
C VAL A 22 7.86 2.88 -7.30
N LYS A 23 8.98 2.98 -6.61
CA LYS A 23 10.25 3.37 -7.22
C LYS A 23 10.56 2.46 -8.40
N GLU A 24 10.99 3.02 -9.53
CA GLU A 24 11.26 2.26 -10.77
C GLU A 24 12.21 1.07 -10.52
N ASP A 25 13.25 1.28 -9.72
CA ASP A 25 14.20 0.23 -9.31
C ASP A 25 13.55 -0.94 -8.57
N ASP A 26 12.39 -0.76 -7.95
CA ASP A 26 11.70 -1.80 -7.16
C ASP A 26 10.47 -2.37 -7.90
N GLN A 27 10.09 -1.82 -9.06
CA GLN A 27 8.93 -2.30 -9.84
C GLN A 27 9.13 -3.73 -10.35
N PHE A 28 10.37 -4.16 -10.60
CA PHE A 28 10.67 -5.55 -10.99
C PHE A 28 10.33 -6.56 -9.88
N LYS A 29 10.26 -6.12 -8.62
CA LYS A 29 9.84 -6.98 -7.49
C LYS A 29 8.33 -7.12 -7.42
N MET A 30 7.59 -6.33 -8.20
CA MET A 30 6.14 -6.31 -8.28
C MET A 30 5.64 -6.98 -9.55
N ILE A 31 6.03 -8.24 -9.73
CA ILE A 31 5.54 -9.07 -10.82
C ILE A 31 4.11 -9.52 -10.47
N SER A 32 3.17 -9.24 -11.36
CA SER A 32 1.81 -9.73 -11.23
C SER A 32 1.78 -11.25 -11.42
N PRO A 33 1.22 -12.03 -10.47
CA PRO A 33 1.11 -13.49 -10.60
C PRO A 33 0.31 -13.92 -11.82
N LEU A 34 -0.59 -13.07 -12.32
CA LEU A 34 -1.45 -13.36 -13.46
C LEU A 34 -0.73 -13.20 -14.81
N SER A 35 0.12 -12.19 -14.97
CA SER A 35 0.77 -11.88 -16.24
C SER A 35 2.24 -12.27 -16.30
N GLY A 36 2.88 -12.58 -15.16
CA GLY A 36 4.32 -12.82 -15.10
C GLY A 36 5.16 -11.59 -15.45
N ALA A 37 4.54 -10.41 -15.51
CA ALA A 37 5.17 -9.14 -15.85
C ALA A 37 5.00 -8.12 -14.72
N PRO A 38 5.84 -7.07 -14.65
CA PRO A 38 5.67 -5.97 -13.69
C PRO A 38 4.26 -5.37 -13.76
N MET A 39 3.72 -4.95 -12.60
CA MET A 39 2.39 -4.33 -12.58
C MET A 39 2.32 -3.09 -13.49
N PRO A 40 1.32 -3.00 -14.39
CA PRO A 40 1.26 -1.99 -15.44
C PRO A 40 1.05 -0.56 -14.93
N THR A 41 0.63 -0.41 -13.68
CA THR A 41 0.35 0.89 -13.08
C THR A 41 1.53 1.47 -12.31
N GLY A 42 2.59 0.68 -12.06
CA GLY A 42 3.72 1.07 -11.20
C GLY A 42 3.29 1.45 -9.77
N ARG A 43 2.08 1.07 -9.35
CA ARG A 43 1.52 1.39 -8.03
C ARG A 43 1.64 0.20 -7.09
N CYS A 44 1.72 0.48 -5.80
CA CYS A 44 1.84 -0.56 -4.79
C CYS A 44 0.62 -1.51 -4.83
N PRO A 45 0.79 -2.82 -5.07
CA PRO A 45 -0.27 -3.79 -4.90
C PRO A 45 -0.68 -3.88 -3.42
N PHE A 46 -1.89 -4.37 -3.21
CA PHE A 46 -2.41 -4.65 -1.89
C PHE A 46 -1.60 -5.76 -1.20
N GLY A 47 -1.46 -5.66 0.13
CA GLY A 47 -0.86 -6.71 0.95
C GLY A 47 0.65 -6.63 1.17
N LEU A 48 1.33 -5.58 0.68
CA LEU A 48 2.74 -5.33 1.00
C LEU A 48 2.91 -4.84 2.45
N SER A 49 3.70 -5.59 3.22
CA SER A 49 3.88 -5.35 4.67
C SER A 49 4.45 -3.98 5.04
N ASN A 50 5.22 -3.35 4.14
CA ASN A 50 5.86 -2.06 4.39
C ASN A 50 5.11 -0.84 3.80
N VAL A 51 3.99 -1.04 3.11
CA VAL A 51 3.27 0.09 2.49
C VAL A 51 2.76 1.09 3.54
N GLY A 52 2.36 0.62 4.72
CA GLY A 52 1.98 1.49 5.83
C GLY A 52 3.08 2.48 6.23
N ALA A 53 4.34 2.05 6.25
CA ALA A 53 5.48 2.91 6.57
C ALA A 53 5.71 3.99 5.50
N THR A 54 5.38 3.69 4.23
CA THR A 54 5.44 4.69 3.16
C THR A 54 4.33 5.73 3.27
N PHE A 55 3.11 5.34 3.70
CA PHE A 55 2.01 6.28 3.97
C PHE A 55 2.24 7.16 5.20
N GLN A 56 3.00 6.67 6.17
CA GLN A 56 3.25 7.37 7.43
C GLN A 56 4.36 8.43 7.33
N ARG A 57 5.09 8.48 6.22
CA ARG A 57 6.17 9.44 5.97
C ARG A 57 5.63 10.83 5.72
#